data_AF-A0AAU2TD03-F1
#
_entry.id   AF-A0AAU2TD03-F1
#
_cell.length_a   1.000
_cell.length_b   1.000
_cell.length_c   1.000
_cell.angle_alpha   90.00
_cell.angle_beta   90.00
_cell.angle_gamma   90.00
#
_symmetry.space_group_name_H-M   'P 1'
#
loop_
_entity.id
_entity.type
_entity.pdbx_description
1 polymer ?
#
loop_
_entity_poly.entity_id
_entity_poly.type
_entity_poly.pdbx_seq_one_letter_code
_entity_poly.pdbx_strand_id
1 'polypeptide(L)'
;MDEMPAPTPGMTVSVRMRQDVVIVDPERFVASARAAYREASPEITEERAAEEIRDVYDAVWALLDRFGRLAADAPASAGLPGQRVLDRPDGLSPAGEWKRIVLNDPQPLQDYGCFMPEGYDPFAIPTGV
;
A
#
# COMPACT_ATOMS: atom_id res chain seq x y z
N MET A 1 -15.80 16.97 23.59
CA MET A 1 -14.35 16.83 23.41
C MET A 1 -14.06 15.40 23.84
N ASP A 2 -14.11 14.47 22.89
CA ASP A 2 -13.80 13.07 23.20
C ASP A 2 -12.33 12.99 23.61
N GLU A 3 -12.09 12.48 24.81
CA GLU A 3 -10.76 12.24 25.35
C GLU A 3 -10.06 11.23 24.43
N MET A 4 -8.87 11.58 23.95
CA MET A 4 -8.10 10.67 23.10
C MET A 4 -7.72 9.43 23.92
N PRO A 5 -8.12 8.22 23.51
CA PRO A 5 -7.84 7.02 24.29
C PRO A 5 -6.33 6.80 24.41
N ALA A 6 -5.84 6.66 25.65
CA ALA A 6 -4.45 6.29 25.91
C ALA A 6 -4.22 4.80 25.59
N PRO A 7 -3.02 4.39 25.14
CA PRO A 7 -2.70 2.97 24.90
C PRO A 7 -2.81 2.15 26.21
N THR A 8 -3.53 1.02 26.16
CA THR A 8 -3.67 0.09 27.29
C THR A 8 -3.28 -1.33 26.90
N PRO A 9 -2.78 -2.17 27.82
CA PRO A 9 -2.53 -3.59 27.55
C PRO A 9 -3.80 -4.29 27.02
N GLY A 10 -3.64 -5.11 25.98
CA GLY A 10 -4.75 -5.82 25.33
C GLY A 10 -5.54 -5.00 24.31
N MET A 11 -5.19 -3.74 24.06
CA MET A 11 -5.81 -2.93 23.00
C MET A 11 -5.40 -3.43 21.60
N THR A 12 -6.38 -3.75 20.76
CA THR A 12 -6.16 -4.06 19.34
C THR A 12 -6.14 -2.77 18.53
N VAL A 13 -5.18 -2.63 17.61
CA VAL A 13 -5.12 -1.51 16.66
C VAL A 13 -5.12 -2.07 15.25
N SER A 14 -6.23 -1.90 14.54
CA SER A 14 -6.37 -2.30 13.14
C SER A 14 -6.23 -1.08 12.24
N VAL A 15 -5.34 -1.15 11.25
CA VAL A 15 -5.16 -0.11 10.23
C VAL A 15 -5.70 -0.64 8.92
N ARG A 16 -6.68 0.07 8.35
CA ARG A 16 -7.21 -0.20 7.01
C ARG A 16 -6.75 0.91 6.08
N MET A 17 -6.10 0.53 4.99
CA MET A 17 -5.57 1.47 4.01
C MET A 17 -6.06 1.09 2.62
N ARG A 18 -6.48 2.09 1.86
CA ARG A 18 -6.68 2.00 0.41
C ARG A 18 -5.79 3.04 -0.25
N GLN A 19 -5.02 2.62 -1.24
CA GLN A 19 -4.20 3.50 -2.04
C GLN A 19 -4.45 3.18 -3.51
N ASP A 20 -4.84 4.20 -4.25
CA ASP A 20 -5.06 4.10 -5.69
C ASP A 20 -3.91 4.85 -6.39
N VAL A 21 -3.31 4.23 -7.41
CA VAL A 21 -2.31 4.84 -8.29
C VAL A 21 -2.64 4.51 -9.73
N VAL A 22 -2.18 5.33 -10.66
CA VAL A 22 -2.22 5.07 -12.09
C VAL A 22 -0.80 4.96 -12.59
N ILE A 23 -0.47 3.85 -13.24
CA ILE A 23 0.79 3.69 -13.95
C ILE A 23 0.75 4.61 -15.16
N VAL A 24 1.60 5.64 -15.17
CA VAL A 24 1.72 6.62 -16.26
C VAL A 24 2.94 6.33 -17.14
N ASP A 25 3.96 5.68 -16.56
CA ASP A 25 5.15 5.22 -17.25
C ASP A 25 5.50 3.81 -16.73
N PRO A 26 5.13 2.74 -17.48
CA PRO A 26 5.37 1.36 -17.05
C PRO A 26 6.84 1.00 -16.89
N GLU A 27 7.72 1.56 -17.73
CA GLU A 27 9.15 1.26 -17.69
C GLU A 27 9.79 1.86 -16.43
N ARG A 28 9.47 3.12 -16.11
CA ARG A 28 9.90 3.75 -14.86
C ARG A 28 9.33 3.06 -13.64
N PHE A 29 8.06 2.63 -13.70
CA PHE A 29 7.42 1.90 -12.60
C PHE A 29 8.17 0.61 -12.27
N VAL A 30 8.44 -0.23 -13.27
CA VAL A 30 9.19 -1.48 -13.04
C VAL A 30 10.64 -1.20 -12.61
N ALA A 31 11.30 -0.20 -13.19
CA ALA A 31 12.64 0.20 -12.78
C ALA A 31 12.68 0.67 -11.32
N SER A 32 11.70 1.46 -10.89
CA SER A 32 11.56 1.93 -9.51
C SER A 32 11.33 0.77 -8.54
N ALA A 33 10.51 -0.22 -8.92
CA ALA A 33 10.29 -1.39 -8.09
C ALA A 33 11.54 -2.28 -7.96
N ARG A 34 12.31 -2.44 -9.04
CA ARG A 34 13.60 -3.15 -9.00
C ARG A 34 14.62 -2.43 -8.12
N ALA A 35 14.67 -1.11 -8.19
CA ALA A 35 15.52 -0.31 -7.30
C ALA A 35 15.11 -0.51 -5.83
N ALA A 36 13.81 -0.44 -5.52
CA ALA A 36 13.29 -0.69 -4.19
C ALA A 36 13.62 -2.08 -3.66
N TYR A 37 13.49 -3.11 -4.50
CA TYR A 37 13.85 -4.49 -4.17
C TYR A 37 15.33 -4.66 -3.86
N ARG A 38 16.21 -4.03 -4.65
CA ARG A 38 17.67 -4.06 -4.41
C ARG A 38 18.09 -3.26 -3.18
N GLU A 39 17.40 -2.18 -2.87
CA GLU A 39 17.66 -1.43 -1.63
C GLU A 39 17.26 -2.23 -0.38
N ALA A 40 16.19 -3.04 -0.46
CA ALA A 40 15.77 -3.93 0.61
C ALA A 40 16.74 -5.11 0.79
N SER A 41 17.34 -5.59 -0.31
CA SER A 41 18.26 -6.73 -0.34
C SER A 41 19.54 -6.38 -1.11
N PRO A 42 20.52 -5.72 -0.46
CA PRO A 42 21.71 -5.17 -1.12
C PRO A 42 22.59 -6.21 -1.85
N GLU A 43 22.47 -7.48 -1.49
CA GLU A 43 23.16 -8.60 -2.12
C GLU A 43 22.62 -8.96 -3.53
N ILE A 44 21.46 -8.44 -3.90
CA ILE A 44 20.79 -8.75 -5.16
C ILE A 44 21.35 -7.87 -6.29
N THR A 45 21.76 -8.54 -7.38
CA THR A 45 22.23 -7.85 -8.60
C THR A 45 21.08 -7.30 -9.42
N GLU A 46 21.39 -6.44 -10.39
CA GLU A 46 20.37 -5.87 -11.29
C GLU A 46 19.69 -6.93 -12.15
N GLU A 47 20.47 -7.89 -12.65
CA GLU A 47 19.97 -9.00 -13.46
C GLU A 47 18.98 -9.84 -12.66
N ARG A 48 19.33 -10.14 -11.40
CA ARG A 48 18.46 -10.91 -10.51
C ARG A 48 17.18 -10.15 -10.17
N ALA A 49 17.28 -8.84 -9.92
CA ALA A 49 16.09 -8.01 -9.72
C ALA A 49 15.20 -7.96 -10.97
N ALA A 50 15.78 -8.01 -12.18
CA ALA A 50 15.02 -8.06 -13.42
C ALA A 50 14.30 -9.40 -13.65
N GLU A 51 14.87 -10.51 -13.16
CA GLU A 51 14.23 -11.83 -13.18
C GLU A 51 13.09 -11.96 -12.17
N GLU A 52 13.24 -11.36 -11.00
CA GLU A 52 12.25 -11.45 -9.92
C GLU A 52 11.12 -10.44 -10.07
N ILE A 53 11.40 -9.24 -10.60
CA ILE A 53 10.39 -8.20 -10.84
C ILE A 53 10.09 -8.13 -12.34
N ARG A 54 9.11 -8.92 -12.77
CA ARG A 54 8.75 -9.06 -14.20
C ARG A 54 7.39 -8.47 -14.51
N ASP A 55 6.46 -8.47 -13.56
CA ASP A 55 5.12 -7.99 -13.79
C ASP A 55 4.66 -6.96 -12.74
N VAL A 56 3.40 -6.52 -12.89
CA VAL A 56 2.79 -5.50 -12.03
C VAL A 56 2.65 -6.00 -10.59
N TYR A 57 2.36 -7.28 -10.37
CA TYR A 57 2.21 -7.83 -9.02
C TYR A 57 3.55 -7.86 -8.30
N ASP A 58 4.61 -8.34 -8.97
CA ASP A 58 5.95 -8.35 -8.41
C ASP A 58 6.39 -6.92 -8.03
N ALA A 59 6.16 -5.97 -8.94
CA ALA A 59 6.53 -4.58 -8.73
C ALA A 59 5.75 -3.93 -7.57
N VAL A 60 4.44 -4.19 -7.49
CA VAL A 60 3.60 -3.73 -6.37
C VAL A 60 4.08 -4.30 -5.05
N TRP A 61 4.36 -5.61 -4.99
CA TRP A 61 4.85 -6.25 -3.76
C TRP A 61 6.20 -5.68 -3.31
N ALA A 62 7.14 -5.47 -4.23
CA ALA A 62 8.42 -4.86 -3.91
C ALA A 62 8.29 -3.46 -3.31
N LEU A 63 7.39 -2.62 -3.85
CA LEU A 63 7.13 -1.28 -3.32
C LEU A 63 6.44 -1.32 -1.95
N LEU A 64 5.46 -2.20 -1.77
CA LEU A 64 4.75 -2.34 -0.50
C LEU A 64 5.65 -2.89 0.60
N ASP A 65 6.50 -3.86 0.30
CA ASP A 65 7.46 -4.42 1.25
C ASP A 65 8.48 -3.37 1.71
N ARG A 66 9.01 -2.59 0.76
CA ARG A 66 10.02 -1.57 1.04
C ARG A 66 9.47 -0.34 1.76
N PHE A 67 8.35 0.20 1.28
CA PHE A 67 7.85 1.52 1.68
C PHE A 67 6.54 1.48 2.46
N GLY A 68 5.85 0.34 2.52
CA GLY A 68 4.50 0.23 3.05
C GLY A 68 3.44 0.98 2.22
N ARG A 69 3.80 1.47 1.02
CA ARG A 69 2.95 2.26 0.11
C ARG A 69 3.47 2.23 -1.33
N LEU A 70 2.59 2.47 -2.30
CA LEU A 70 2.91 2.40 -3.73
C LEU A 70 3.69 3.62 -4.23
N ALA A 71 3.23 4.83 -3.92
CA ALA A 71 3.90 6.09 -4.27
C ALA A 71 4.67 6.62 -3.04
N ALA A 72 5.93 6.21 -2.90
CA ALA A 72 6.72 6.35 -1.68
C ALA A 72 7.01 7.78 -1.23
N ASP A 73 6.86 8.79 -2.09
CA ASP A 73 7.13 10.21 -1.76
C ASP A 73 5.96 11.14 -2.10
N ALA A 74 4.78 10.58 -2.43
CA ALA A 74 3.64 11.40 -2.79
C ALA A 74 2.71 11.69 -1.60
N PRO A 75 2.25 12.94 -1.43
CA PRO A 75 1.04 13.17 -0.65
C PRO A 75 -0.16 12.52 -1.38
N ALA A 76 -1.09 11.98 -0.61
CA ALA A 76 -2.33 11.33 -1.05
C ALA A 76 -3.14 12.14 -2.08
N SER A 77 -3.01 13.48 -2.06
CA SER A 77 -3.79 14.44 -2.84
C SER A 77 -2.91 15.27 -3.77
N ALA A 78 -1.94 14.66 -4.44
CA ALA A 78 -1.06 15.37 -5.39
C ALA A 78 -1.81 15.74 -6.69
N GLY A 79 -2.72 16.71 -6.63
CA GLY A 79 -3.36 17.30 -7.81
C GLY A 79 -4.86 17.60 -7.67
N LEU A 80 -5.41 18.24 -8.69
CA LEU A 80 -6.87 18.37 -8.85
C LEU A 80 -7.49 16.99 -9.15
N PRO A 81 -8.76 16.76 -8.79
CA PRO A 81 -9.46 15.53 -9.15
C PRO A 81 -9.34 15.22 -10.65
N GLY A 82 -8.94 13.99 -10.97
CA GLY A 82 -8.78 13.52 -12.35
C GLY A 82 -7.48 13.93 -13.04
N GLN A 83 -6.66 14.80 -12.46
CA GLN A 83 -5.35 15.15 -13.00
C GLN A 83 -4.34 13.99 -12.79
N ARG A 84 -3.48 13.76 -13.78
CA ARG A 84 -2.38 12.79 -13.69
C ARG A 84 -1.06 13.52 -13.63
N VAL A 85 -0.18 13.10 -12.74
CA VAL A 85 1.20 13.59 -12.67
C VAL A 85 2.04 12.65 -13.53
N LEU A 86 2.44 13.11 -14.71
CA LEU A 86 3.10 12.27 -15.71
C LEU A 86 4.61 12.12 -15.47
N ASP A 87 5.26 13.16 -14.93
CA ASP A 87 6.72 13.23 -14.85
C ASP A 87 7.30 12.70 -13.52
N ARG A 88 6.57 11.83 -12.82
CA ARG A 88 7.06 11.28 -11.55
C ARG A 88 8.19 10.27 -11.78
N PRO A 89 9.21 10.25 -10.90
CA PRO A 89 10.36 9.35 -11.05
C PRO A 89 9.99 7.88 -10.89
N ASP A 90 8.92 7.58 -10.15
CA ASP A 90 8.43 6.22 -9.90
C ASP A 90 7.45 5.72 -10.98
N GLY A 91 7.17 6.50 -12.03
CA GLY A 91 6.23 6.13 -13.09
C GLY A 91 4.77 5.99 -12.62
N LEU A 92 4.47 6.41 -11.39
CA LEU A 92 3.15 6.33 -10.77
C LEU A 92 2.56 7.71 -10.57
N SER A 93 1.30 7.89 -10.97
CA SER A 93 0.49 9.03 -10.57
C SER A 93 -0.40 8.62 -9.38
N PRO A 94 -0.26 9.24 -8.19
CA PRO A 94 -1.21 9.06 -7.10
C PRO A 94 -2.65 9.37 -7.56
N ALA A 95 -3.60 8.51 -7.18
CA ALA A 95 -5.01 8.64 -7.53
C ALA A 95 -5.94 8.64 -6.30
N GLY A 96 -5.37 8.57 -5.10
CA GLY A 96 -6.09 8.71 -3.83
C GLY A 96 -5.48 7.85 -2.75
N GLU A 97 -5.68 8.24 -1.50
CA GLU A 97 -5.33 7.44 -0.33
C GLU A 97 -6.41 7.63 0.74
N TRP A 98 -6.83 6.53 1.37
CA TRP A 98 -7.69 6.58 2.54
C TRP A 98 -7.14 5.65 3.62
N LYS A 99 -7.06 6.16 4.85
CA LYS A 99 -6.60 5.43 6.03
C LYS A 99 -7.66 5.50 7.12
N ARG A 100 -7.93 4.38 7.76
CA ARG A 100 -8.83 4.28 8.91
C ARG A 100 -8.15 3.48 10.01
N ILE A 101 -8.16 4.05 11.22
CA ILE A 101 -7.72 3.38 12.44
C ILE A 101 -8.97 2.88 13.16
N VAL A 102 -8.98 1.60 13.52
CA VAL A 102 -10.03 0.97 14.30
C VAL A 102 -9.40 0.44 15.58
N LEU A 103 -9.78 1.02 16.72
CA LEU A 103 -9.34 0.58 18.03
C LEU A 103 -10.28 -0.52 18.54
N ASN A 104 -9.71 -1.53 19.19
CA ASN A 104 -10.42 -2.69 19.72
C ASN A 104 -11.31 -3.35 18.67
N ASP A 105 -10.78 -3.54 17.45
CA ASP A 105 -11.49 -4.30 16.41
C ASP A 105 -11.82 -5.69 16.98
N PRO A 106 -13.11 -6.07 17.04
CA PRO A 106 -13.53 -7.31 17.69
C PRO A 106 -13.04 -8.57 16.97
N GLN A 107 -12.52 -8.43 15.74
CA GLN A 107 -11.91 -9.52 14.97
C GLN A 107 -10.60 -9.04 14.31
N PRO A 108 -9.47 -9.02 15.04
CA PRO A 108 -8.16 -8.79 14.43
C PRO A 108 -7.82 -9.86 13.39
N LEU A 109 -6.93 -9.54 12.44
CA LEU A 109 -6.60 -10.42 11.33
C LEU A 109 -6.13 -11.82 11.74
N GLN A 110 -5.44 -11.92 12.88
CA GLN A 110 -4.98 -13.20 13.41
C GLN A 110 -6.14 -14.17 13.75
N ASP A 111 -7.30 -13.64 14.13
CA ASP A 111 -8.42 -14.44 14.63
C ASP A 111 -9.23 -15.12 13.51
N TYR A 112 -9.01 -14.73 12.25
CA TYR A 112 -9.57 -15.43 11.10
C TYR A 112 -8.86 -16.76 10.79
N GLY A 113 -7.65 -16.99 11.32
CA GLY A 113 -6.88 -18.20 11.02
C GLY A 113 -6.77 -18.46 9.51
N CYS A 114 -7.00 -19.71 9.07
CA CYS A 114 -7.00 -20.09 7.66
C CYS A 114 -8.34 -19.81 6.92
N PHE A 115 -9.39 -19.37 7.61
CA PHE A 115 -10.74 -19.29 7.05
C PHE A 115 -11.35 -17.91 7.29
N MET A 116 -11.50 -17.13 6.22
CA MET A 116 -12.33 -15.92 6.30
C MET A 116 -13.82 -16.29 6.28
N PRO A 117 -14.64 -15.72 7.18
CA PRO A 117 -16.09 -15.94 7.19
C PRO A 117 -16.71 -15.58 5.85
N GLU A 118 -17.67 -16.39 5.37
CA GLU A 118 -18.43 -16.06 4.17
C GLU A 118 -19.14 -14.70 4.34
N GLY A 119 -18.88 -13.78 3.42
CA GLY A 119 -19.42 -12.41 3.46
C GLY A 119 -18.57 -11.40 4.24
N TYR A 120 -17.47 -11.83 4.88
CA TYR A 120 -16.46 -10.90 5.38
C TYR A 120 -15.41 -10.65 4.30
N ASP A 121 -15.46 -9.47 3.69
CA ASP A 121 -14.38 -8.97 2.84
C ASP A 121 -13.58 -7.93 3.65
N PRO A 122 -12.34 -8.24 4.10
CA PRO A 122 -11.50 -7.28 4.83
C PRO A 122 -11.15 -6.04 4.01
N PHE A 123 -11.33 -6.12 2.68
CA PHE A 123 -11.12 -5.03 1.74
C PHE A 123 -12.42 -4.35 1.29
N ALA A 124 -13.58 -4.79 1.79
CA ALA A 124 -14.84 -4.12 1.52
C ALA A 124 -14.74 -2.67 1.97
N ILE A 125 -14.87 -1.76 1.01
CA ILE A 125 -15.03 -0.35 1.28
C ILE A 125 -16.36 -0.23 2.04
N PRO A 126 -16.40 0.40 3.22
CA PRO A 126 -17.68 0.70 3.86
C PRO A 126 -18.55 1.41 2.83
N THR A 127 -19.72 0.87 2.53
CA THR A 127 -20.69 1.53 1.67
C THR A 127 -21.09 2.83 2.37
N GLY A 128 -20.44 3.92 1.95
CA GLY A 128 -20.67 5.23 2.52
C GLY A 128 -22.09 5.68 2.21
N VAL A 129 -22.80 6.04 3.28
CA VAL A 129 -24.03 6.85 3.27
C VAL A 129 -23.68 8.27 2.83
#